data_AF-A0A1I2V5I5-F1
#
_entry.id   AF-A0A1I2V5I5-F1
#
_cell.length_a   1.000
_cell.length_b   1.000
_cell.length_c   1.000
_cell.angle_alpha   90.00
_cell.angle_beta   90.00
_cell.angle_gamma   90.00
#
_symmetry.space_group_name_H-M   'P 1'
#
loop_
_entity.id
_entity.type
_entity.pdbx_description
1 polymer ?
#
loop_
_entity_poly.entity_id
_entity_poly.type
_entity_poly.pdbx_seq_one_letter_code
_entity_poly.pdbx_strand_id
1 'polypeptide(L)'
;MNRRGRKPLDANTEIKTTHGLFLSGIIVDRTRRMVPRDNPTTEIVTYTVQGNDDRKYYVDDYAPESYHELNSNICFPVYIKTYIRKNGEASYTINIQKVEAGKGEHF
;
A
#
# COMPACT_ATOMS: atom_id res chain seq x y z
N MET A 1 -16.56 33.94 17.34
CA MET A 1 -16.10 32.54 17.39
C MET A 1 -16.70 31.80 16.19
N ASN A 2 -15.95 31.65 15.10
CA ASN A 2 -16.45 31.03 13.87
C ASN A 2 -16.22 29.51 13.91
N ARG A 3 -17.29 28.74 14.13
CA ARG A 3 -17.30 27.29 13.93
C ARG A 3 -17.25 27.04 12.42
N ARG A 4 -16.09 26.65 11.90
CA ARG A 4 -15.96 26.20 10.50
C ARG A 4 -16.80 24.93 10.35
N GLY A 5 -17.84 25.01 9.53
CA GLY A 5 -18.67 23.87 9.17
C GLY A 5 -17.80 22.78 8.55
N ARG A 6 -17.80 21.59 9.16
CA ARG A 6 -17.37 20.38 8.45
C ARG A 6 -18.28 20.22 7.25
N LYS A 7 -17.70 20.22 6.04
CA LYS A 7 -18.42 19.76 4.86
C LYS A 7 -18.88 18.31 5.11
N PRO A 8 -20.12 17.94 4.76
CA PRO A 8 -20.54 16.54 4.82
C PRO A 8 -19.63 15.72 3.91
N LEU A 9 -19.26 14.51 4.34
CA LEU A 9 -18.70 13.52 3.41
C LEU A 9 -19.78 13.19 2.38
N ASP A 10 -19.43 13.22 1.10
CA ASP A 10 -20.33 12.85 0.02
C ASP A 10 -20.86 11.42 0.25
N ALA A 11 -22.18 11.32 0.34
CA ALA A 11 -22.93 10.11 0.69
C ALA A 11 -22.81 8.95 -0.33
N ASN A 12 -22.03 9.13 -1.39
CA ASN A 12 -21.81 8.15 -2.45
C ASN A 12 -20.39 7.58 -2.47
N THR A 13 -19.62 7.72 -1.38
CA THR A 13 -18.41 6.91 -1.22
C THR A 13 -18.86 5.48 -0.95
N GLU A 14 -18.97 4.69 -2.01
CA GLU A 14 -19.15 3.24 -1.92
C GLU A 14 -18.04 2.72 -0.98
N ILE A 15 -18.41 2.35 0.24
CA ILE A 15 -17.49 1.66 1.14
C ILE A 15 -17.34 0.28 0.52
N LYS A 16 -16.37 0.14 -0.39
CA LYS A 16 -15.91 -1.17 -0.84
C LYS A 16 -15.50 -1.91 0.42
N THR A 17 -16.32 -2.87 0.85
CA THR A 17 -16.01 -3.74 1.98
C THR A 17 -14.83 -4.61 1.57
N THR A 18 -13.63 -4.12 1.81
CA THR A 18 -12.41 -4.86 1.53
C THR A 18 -12.20 -5.84 2.69
N HIS A 19 -12.40 -7.13 2.44
CA HIS A 19 -12.05 -8.19 3.37
C HIS A 19 -10.58 -8.57 3.18
N GLY A 20 -9.81 -8.69 4.26
CA GLY A 20 -8.39 -9.08 4.17
C GLY A 20 -7.53 -8.56 5.31
N LEU A 21 -6.21 -8.72 5.14
CA LEU A 21 -5.22 -8.14 6.04
C LEU A 21 -4.96 -6.69 5.65
N PHE A 22 -4.94 -5.80 6.65
CA PHE A 22 -4.64 -4.39 6.48
C PHE A 22 -3.44 -3.97 7.29
N LEU A 23 -2.66 -3.06 6.73
CA LEU A 23 -1.59 -2.37 7.44
C LEU A 23 -1.88 -0.88 7.47
N SER A 24 -1.98 -0.33 8.67
CA SER A 24 -2.25 1.09 8.92
C SER A 24 -1.07 1.75 9.62
N GLY A 25 -0.81 3.01 9.29
CA GLY A 25 0.28 3.76 9.88
C GLY A 25 0.61 5.03 9.10
N ILE A 26 1.76 5.60 9.39
CA ILE A 26 2.27 6.82 8.73
C ILE A 26 3.41 6.45 7.79
N ILE A 27 3.40 6.96 6.56
CA ILE A 27 4.54 6.80 5.66
C ILE A 27 5.67 7.73 6.11
N VAL A 28 6.79 7.16 6.55
CA VAL A 28 7.96 7.93 7.02
C VAL A 28 9.06 8.02 5.97
N ASP A 29 9.08 7.11 5.00
CA ASP A 29 10.03 7.13 3.88
C ASP A 29 9.47 6.40 2.66
N ARG A 30 10.04 6.68 1.49
CA ARG A 30 9.67 6.08 0.20
C ARG A 30 10.90 5.92 -0.69
N THR A 31 11.19 4.69 -1.07
CA THR A 31 12.24 4.36 -2.05
C THR A 31 11.65 3.79 -3.33
N ARG A 32 12.36 3.92 -4.45
CA ARG A 32 11.89 3.46 -5.77
C ARG A 32 12.99 2.64 -6.45
N ARG A 33 12.60 1.56 -7.11
CA ARG A 33 13.51 0.75 -7.93
C ARG A 33 12.79 0.22 -9.17
N MET A 34 13.54 0.02 -10.24
CA MET A 34 13.04 -0.67 -11.42
C MET A 34 13.51 -2.13 -11.42
N VAL A 35 12.65 -3.05 -11.86
CA VAL A 35 12.97 -4.48 -12.01
C VAL A 35 12.53 -5.03 -13.37
N PRO A 36 13.27 -6.01 -13.94
CA PRO A 36 14.62 -6.42 -13.57
C PRO A 36 15.66 -5.33 -13.89
N ARG A 37 16.81 -5.33 -13.19
CA ARG A 37 17.80 -4.24 -13.28
C ARG A 37 18.37 -4.03 -14.69
N ASP A 38 18.55 -5.11 -15.43
CA ASP A 38 19.21 -5.11 -16.74
C ASP A 38 18.25 -4.75 -17.90
N ASN A 39 16.95 -4.95 -17.71
CA ASN A 39 15.90 -4.55 -18.66
C ASN A 39 14.64 -4.14 -17.89
N PRO A 40 14.59 -2.92 -17.33
CA PRO A 40 13.56 -2.52 -16.38
C PRO A 40 12.16 -2.45 -17.02
N THR A 41 11.27 -3.35 -16.58
CA THR A 41 9.88 -3.42 -17.07
C THR A 41 8.85 -2.96 -16.05
N THR A 42 9.22 -2.88 -14.76
CA THR A 42 8.26 -2.60 -13.69
C THR A 42 8.90 -1.74 -12.61
N GLU A 43 8.25 -0.64 -12.24
CA GLU A 43 8.59 0.12 -11.05
C GLU A 43 8.06 -0.58 -9.81
N ILE A 44 8.90 -0.69 -8.78
CA ILE A 44 8.48 -1.04 -7.43
C ILE A 44 8.78 0.14 -6.52
N VAL A 45 7.77 0.59 -5.78
CA VAL A 45 7.92 1.58 -4.72
C VAL A 45 7.81 0.89 -3.38
N THR A 46 8.83 1.05 -2.54
CA THR A 46 8.80 0.54 -1.17
C THR A 46 8.51 1.69 -0.22
N TYR A 47 7.39 1.60 0.48
CA TYR A 47 7.02 2.52 1.55
C TYR A 47 7.54 1.99 2.88
N THR A 48 8.18 2.85 3.67
CA THR A 48 8.43 2.59 5.08
C THR A 48 7.26 3.15 5.88
N VAL A 49 6.47 2.27 6.48
CA VAL A 49 5.28 2.60 7.26
C VAL A 49 5.61 2.45 8.75
N GLN A 50 5.47 3.52 9.52
CA GLN A 50 5.51 3.44 10.99
C GLN A 50 4.11 3.10 11.50
N GLY A 51 3.98 1.92 12.11
CA GLY A 51 2.74 1.49 12.76
C GLY A 51 2.51 2.21 14.09
N ASN A 52 1.33 1.98 14.68
CA ASN A 52 0.96 2.55 15.98
C ASN A 52 1.78 1.98 17.15
N ASP A 53 2.50 0.88 16.93
CA ASP A 53 3.40 0.24 17.88
C ASP A 53 4.86 0.71 17.73
N ASP A 54 5.08 1.82 17.02
CA ASP A 54 6.37 2.40 16.66
C ASP A 54 7.29 1.48 15.84
N ARG A 55 6.79 0.33 15.36
CA ARG A 55 7.53 -0.55 14.46
C ARG A 55 7.46 -0.03 13.04
N LYS A 56 8.54 -0.29 12.29
CA LYS A 56 8.64 0.04 10.87
C LYS A 56 8.36 -1.19 10.03
N TYR A 57 7.52 -1.02 9.04
CA TYR A 57 7.15 -2.03 8.06
C TYR A 57 7.57 -1.55 6.67
N TYR A 58 8.13 -2.46 5.87
CA TYR A 58 8.50 -2.19 4.49
C TYR A 58 7.45 -2.83 3.58
N VAL A 59 6.76 -2.01 2.80
CA VAL A 59 5.62 -2.43 1.99
C VAL A 59 5.92 -2.12 0.54
N ASP A 60 5.95 -3.14 -0.30
CA ASP A 60 6.16 -2.99 -1.72
C ASP A 60 4.84 -2.73 -2.46
N ASP A 61 4.84 -1.70 -3.30
CA ASP A 61 3.81 -1.43 -4.30
C ASP A 61 4.38 -1.69 -5.69
N TYR A 62 3.84 -2.69 -6.38
CA TYR A 62 4.26 -3.10 -7.72
C TYR A 62 3.45 -2.34 -8.75
N ALA A 63 4.13 -1.67 -9.69
CA ALA A 63 3.53 -0.81 -10.70
C ALA A 63 2.52 0.19 -10.09
N PRO A 64 2.98 1.12 -9.22
CA PRO A 64 2.11 2.15 -8.66
C PRO A 64 1.55 3.06 -9.76
N GLU A 65 0.24 3.31 -9.74
CA GLU A 65 -0.40 4.32 -10.61
C GLU A 65 -0.15 5.74 -10.11
N SER A 66 0.05 5.88 -8.80
CA SER A 66 0.37 7.13 -8.12
C SER A 66 1.17 6.83 -6.86
N TYR A 67 1.76 7.87 -6.27
CA TYR A 67 2.55 7.72 -5.06
C TYR A 67 1.81 8.26 -3.85
N HIS A 68 1.90 7.54 -2.73
CA HIS A 68 1.45 8.05 -1.45
C HIS A 68 2.44 9.07 -0.89
N GLU A 69 1.91 10.08 -0.20
CA GLU A 69 2.67 11.20 0.33
C GLU A 69 3.41 10.84 1.63
N LEU A 70 4.59 11.42 1.82
CA LEU A 70 5.31 11.31 3.09
C LEU A 70 4.51 12.00 4.21
N ASN A 71 4.59 11.44 5.42
CA ASN A 71 3.85 11.86 6.61
C ASN A 71 2.32 11.74 6.50
N SER A 72 1.81 11.05 5.46
CA SER A 72 0.38 10.76 5.34
C SER A 72 -0.02 9.51 6.14
N ASN A 73 -1.21 9.54 6.73
CA ASN A 73 -1.83 8.35 7.32
C ASN A 73 -2.39 7.47 6.21
N ILE A 74 -2.10 6.18 6.25
CA ILE A 74 -2.55 5.20 5.28
C ILE A 74 -3.22 4.00 5.95
N CYS A 75 -3.99 3.26 5.15
CA CYS A 75 -4.50 1.93 5.46
C CYS A 75 -4.46 1.13 4.16
N PHE A 76 -3.46 0.25 4.01
CA PHE A 76 -3.30 -0.55 2.81
C PHE A 76 -3.91 -1.94 2.98
N PRO A 77 -4.69 -2.43 2.02
CA PRO A 77 -4.89 -3.88 1.89
C PRO A 77 -3.54 -4.49 1.50
N VAL A 78 -3.11 -5.52 2.23
CA VAL A 78 -1.80 -6.15 2.01
C VAL A 78 -1.87 -7.66 1.95
N TYR A 79 -0.92 -8.27 1.26
CA TYR A 79 -0.66 -9.71 1.33
C TYR A 79 0.80 -9.98 1.70
N ILE A 80 1.04 -11.13 2.33
CA ILE A 80 2.36 -11.57 2.76
C ILE A 80 2.83 -12.69 1.82
N LYS A 81 3.98 -12.50 1.20
CA LYS A 81 4.65 -13.54 0.40
C LYS A 81 5.86 -14.05 1.16
N THR A 82 5.84 -15.32 1.55
CA THR A 82 6.96 -16.00 2.21
C THR A 82 7.95 -16.55 1.18
N TYR A 83 9.23 -16.64 1.55
CA TYR A 83 10.29 -17.22 0.74
C TYR A 83 11.46 -17.69 1.60
N ILE A 84 12.29 -18.57 1.06
CA ILE A 84 13.56 -18.99 1.68
C ILE A 84 14.69 -18.18 1.06
N ARG A 85 15.51 -17.54 1.88
CA ARG A 85 16.68 -16.79 1.45
C ARG A 85 17.78 -17.74 0.97
N LYS A 86 18.78 -17.21 0.25
CA LYS A 86 19.94 -18.00 -0.20
C LYS A 86 20.73 -18.65 0.94
N ASN A 87 20.67 -18.10 2.15
CA ASN A 87 21.28 -18.66 3.36
C ASN A 87 20.40 -19.73 4.05
N GLY A 88 19.25 -20.09 3.48
CA GLY A 88 18.34 -21.09 4.04
C GLY A 88 17.31 -20.55 5.05
N GLU A 89 17.39 -19.27 5.44
CA GLU A 89 16.46 -18.70 6.41
C GLU A 89 15.09 -18.38 5.80
N ALA A 90 14.02 -18.67 6.55
CA ALA A 90 12.67 -18.26 6.20
C ALA A 90 12.52 -16.73 6.33
N SER A 91 11.89 -16.11 5.33
CA SER A 91 11.69 -14.66 5.26
C SER A 91 10.36 -14.36 4.57
N TYR A 92 9.94 -13.10 4.59
CA TYR A 92 8.72 -12.64 3.92
C TYR A 92 8.87 -11.24 3.34
N THR A 93 7.95 -10.90 2.45
CA THR A 93 7.70 -9.54 1.95
C THR A 93 6.24 -9.18 2.16
N ILE A 94 5.96 -7.92 2.50
CA ILE A 94 4.62 -7.35 2.58
C ILE A 94 4.40 -6.54 1.31
N ASN A 95 3.27 -6.74 0.65
CA ASN A 95 2.97 -6.11 -0.63
C ASN A 95 1.56 -5.51 -0.59
N ILE A 96 1.36 -4.36 -1.25
CA ILE A 96 0.02 -3.80 -1.44
C ILE A 96 -0.79 -4.75 -2.33
N GLN A 97 -1.97 -5.12 -1.87
CA GLN A 97 -2.93 -5.87 -2.66
C GLN A 97 -3.69 -4.91 -3.58
N LYS A 98 -3.49 -5.07 -4.89
CA LYS A 98 -4.28 -4.34 -5.89
C LYS A 98 -5.69 -4.91 -5.90
N VAL A 99 -6.69 -4.08 -5.62
CA VAL A 99 -8.09 -4.43 -5.87
C VAL A 99 -8.30 -4.23 -7.36
N GLU A 100 -8.24 -5.30 -8.16
CA GLU A 100 -8.64 -5.20 -9.56
C GLU A 100 -10.05 -4.60 -9.59
N ALA A 101 -10.22 -3.49 -10.31
CA ALA A 101 -11.55 -3.07 -10.69
C ALA A 101 -12.11 -4.22 -11.52
N GLY A 102 -13.11 -4.93 -10.98
CA GLY A 102 -13.76 -6.02 -11.69
C GLY A 102 -14.08 -5.53 -13.09
N LYS A 103 -13.63 -6.29 -14.11
CA LYS A 103 -13.96 -6.00 -15.51
C LYS A 103 -15.47 -5.80 -15.56
N GLY A 104 -15.91 -4.56 -15.80
CA GLY A 104 -17.33 -4.25 -15.87
C GLY A 104 -17.97 -5.22 -16.86
N GLU A 105 -18.96 -5.98 -16.39
CA GLU A 105 -19.84 -6.70 -17.28
C GLU A 105 -20.52 -5.65 -18.16
N HIS A 106 -20.13 -5.60 -19.43
CA HIS A 106 -20.91 -4.96 -20.46
C HIS A 106 -22.17 -5.81 -20.65
N PHE A 107 -23.29 -5.35 -20.10
CA PHE A 107 -24.63 -5.76 -20.53
C PHE A 107 -25.02 -5.00 -21.79
#